data_AF-N1PMS0-F1
#
_entry.id   AF-N1PMS0-F1
#
_cell.length_a   1.000
_cell.length_b   1.000
_cell.length_c   1.000
_cell.angle_alpha   90.00
_cell.angle_beta   90.00
_cell.angle_gamma   90.00
#
_symmetry.space_group_name_H-M   'P 1'
#
loop_
_entity.id
_entity.type
_entity.pdbx_description
1 polymer ?
#
loop_
_entity_poly.entity_id
_entity_poly.type
_entity_poly.pdbx_seq_one_letter_code
_entity_poly.pdbx_strand_id
1 'polypeptide(L)'
;MPYTQYHISNDDYDTEIQNILLATPPQPTENDTVIIRIVCAHMRDQDVTRIIALTQYLGESDPEEWRARVPQWSDREARFVINCLRWEYYRARTTEALKLEDEERKTRETREREQEQQTEPPES
;
A
#
# COMPACT_ATOMS: atom_id res chain seq x y z
N MET A 1 -1.28 15.06 6.63
CA MET A 1 -2.08 14.29 5.66
C MET A 1 -2.26 12.88 6.21
N PRO A 2 -3.48 12.40 6.49
CA PRO A 2 -3.67 11.01 6.90
C PRO A 2 -3.25 10.08 5.76
N TYR A 3 -2.33 9.14 6.04
CA TYR A 3 -1.91 8.11 5.09
C TYR A 3 -3.11 7.23 4.76
N THR A 4 -3.57 7.29 3.52
CA THR A 4 -4.62 6.42 3.00
C THR A 4 -3.95 5.16 2.48
N GLN A 5 -4.37 4.00 2.97
CA GLN A 5 -3.92 2.70 2.47
C GLN A 5 -4.12 2.63 0.95
N TYR A 6 -3.15 2.05 0.24
CA TYR A 6 -3.25 1.85 -1.19
C TYR A 6 -4.28 0.73 -1.46
N HIS A 7 -5.52 1.11 -1.73
CA HIS A 7 -6.57 0.16 -2.10
C HIS A 7 -6.76 0.21 -3.61
N ILE A 8 -6.38 -0.85 -4.31
CA ILE A 8 -6.77 -1.04 -5.71
C ILE A 8 -8.21 -1.51 -5.66
N SER A 9 -9.17 -0.68 -6.05
CA SER A 9 -10.59 -1.03 -5.98
C SER A 9 -11.04 -1.80 -7.24
N ASN A 10 -10.36 -2.87 -7.56
CA ASN A 10 -10.84 -3.73 -8.63
C ASN A 10 -11.33 -5.02 -7.99
N ASP A 11 -12.62 -5.04 -7.64
CA ASP A 11 -13.26 -6.14 -6.92
C ASP A 11 -13.07 -7.49 -7.65
N ASP A 12 -12.90 -7.45 -8.98
CA ASP A 12 -12.67 -8.63 -9.82
C ASP A 12 -11.23 -9.19 -9.74
N TYR A 13 -10.28 -8.41 -9.23
CA TYR A 13 -8.85 -8.78 -9.22
C TYR A 13 -8.15 -8.54 -7.87
N ASP A 14 -8.88 -8.15 -6.82
CA ASP A 14 -8.30 -7.80 -5.52
C ASP A 14 -7.53 -8.98 -4.92
N THR A 15 -8.06 -10.19 -5.05
CA THR A 15 -7.41 -11.40 -4.52
C THR A 15 -6.10 -11.72 -5.25
N GLU A 16 -6.09 -11.64 -6.57
CA GLU A 16 -4.92 -11.90 -7.42
C GLU A 16 -3.82 -10.87 -7.17
N ILE A 17 -4.19 -9.59 -7.07
CA ILE A 17 -3.27 -8.51 -6.73
C ILE A 17 -2.69 -8.75 -5.35
N GLN A 18 -3.52 -9.03 -4.34
CA GLN A 18 -3.03 -9.31 -2.99
C GLN A 18 -2.05 -10.49 -2.97
N ASN A 19 -2.33 -11.56 -3.71
CA ASN A 19 -1.40 -12.69 -3.85
C ASN A 19 -0.06 -12.27 -4.47
N ILE A 20 -0.08 -11.44 -5.52
CA ILE A 20 1.14 -10.89 -6.14
C ILE A 20 1.92 -10.02 -5.14
N LEU A 21 1.24 -9.21 -4.34
CA LEU A 21 1.88 -8.30 -3.38
C LEU A 21 2.43 -9.04 -2.13
N LEU A 22 1.69 -10.03 -1.65
CA LEU A 22 1.99 -10.83 -0.46
C LEU A 22 2.96 -11.98 -0.70
N ALA A 23 3.21 -12.36 -1.96
CA ALA A 23 4.20 -13.36 -2.29
C ALA A 23 5.57 -12.95 -1.72
N THR A 24 6.05 -13.71 -0.72
CA THR A 24 7.45 -13.67 -0.26
C THR A 24 8.35 -13.77 -1.49
N PRO A 25 9.44 -13.01 -1.63
CA PRO A 25 10.19 -12.93 -2.87
C PRO A 25 10.57 -14.32 -3.42
N PRO A 26 9.99 -14.68 -4.57
CA PRO A 26 10.77 -14.62 -5.79
C PRO A 26 10.36 -13.43 -6.66
N GLN A 27 11.12 -13.22 -7.74
CA GLN A 27 10.78 -12.26 -8.77
C GLN A 27 9.36 -12.53 -9.29
N PRO A 28 8.57 -11.49 -9.64
CA PRO A 28 7.26 -11.68 -10.24
C PRO A 28 7.36 -12.60 -11.46
N THR A 29 6.46 -13.57 -11.52
CA THR A 29 6.35 -14.51 -12.61
C THR A 29 5.82 -13.83 -13.87
N GLU A 30 5.92 -14.50 -15.01
CA GLU A 30 5.30 -14.04 -16.27
C GLU A 30 3.77 -13.92 -16.12
N ASN A 31 3.14 -14.81 -15.37
CA ASN A 31 1.71 -14.70 -15.10
C ASN A 31 1.38 -13.43 -14.29
N ASP A 32 2.22 -13.08 -13.32
CA ASP A 32 2.05 -11.84 -12.54
C ASP A 32 2.16 -10.60 -13.43
N THR A 33 3.06 -10.61 -14.43
CA THR A 33 3.19 -9.49 -15.38
C THR A 33 2.00 -9.41 -16.34
N VAL A 34 1.33 -10.51 -16.67
CA VAL A 34 0.08 -10.50 -17.45
C VAL A 34 -1.06 -9.93 -16.61
N ILE A 35 -1.24 -10.45 -15.39
CA ILE A 35 -2.31 -9.99 -14.48
C ILE A 35 -2.16 -8.49 -14.20
N ILE A 36 -0.95 -8.01 -13.90
CA ILE A 36 -0.78 -6.58 -13.57
C ILE A 36 -1.13 -5.67 -14.75
N ARG A 37 -0.84 -6.08 -15.99
CA ARG A 37 -1.25 -5.32 -17.18
C ARG A 37 -2.77 -5.27 -17.30
N ILE A 38 -3.44 -6.41 -17.13
CA ILE A 38 -4.92 -6.46 -17.19
C ILE A 38 -5.52 -5.54 -16.13
N VAL A 39 -5.05 -5.63 -14.89
CA VAL A 39 -5.50 -4.77 -13.80
C VAL A 39 -5.27 -3.31 -14.14
N CYS A 40 -4.03 -2.91 -14.43
CA CYS A 40 -3.67 -1.51 -14.68
C CYS A 40 -4.40 -0.88 -15.88
N ALA A 41 -4.83 -1.68 -16.85
CA ALA A 41 -5.65 -1.22 -17.97
C ALA A 41 -7.10 -0.87 -17.56
N HIS A 42 -7.62 -1.50 -16.50
CA HIS A 42 -9.02 -1.37 -16.07
C HIS A 42 -9.19 -0.61 -14.74
N MET A 43 -8.10 -0.13 -14.14
CA MET A 43 -8.16 0.68 -12.92
C MET A 43 -8.90 2.00 -13.15
N ARG A 44 -9.49 2.53 -12.07
CA ARG A 44 -10.08 3.88 -12.06
C ARG A 44 -8.99 4.95 -12.15
N ASP A 45 -9.32 6.11 -12.70
CA ASP A 45 -8.37 7.23 -12.90
C ASP A 45 -7.63 7.63 -11.63
N GLN A 46 -8.30 7.62 -10.48
CA GLN A 46 -7.70 7.96 -9.20
C GLN A 46 -6.56 7.00 -8.84
N ASP A 47 -6.73 5.71 -9.09
CA ASP A 47 -5.75 4.69 -8.74
C ASP A 47 -4.63 4.65 -9.79
N VAL A 48 -4.94 4.90 -11.06
CA VAL A 48 -3.95 5.09 -12.13
C VAL A 48 -3.05 6.29 -11.82
N THR A 49 -3.62 7.43 -11.47
CA THR A 49 -2.87 8.66 -11.15
C THR A 49 -1.88 8.42 -10.01
N ARG A 50 -2.27 7.64 -9.00
CA ARG A 50 -1.38 7.29 -7.90
C ARG A 50 -0.24 6.37 -8.36
N ILE A 51 -0.51 5.37 -9.20
CA ILE A 51 0.58 4.53 -9.75
C ILE A 51 1.53 5.37 -10.58
N ILE A 52 1.02 6.21 -11.48
CA ILE A 52 1.84 7.13 -12.28
C ILE A 52 2.80 7.92 -11.37
N ALA A 53 2.29 8.46 -10.26
CA ALA A 53 3.11 9.21 -9.31
C ALA A 53 4.20 8.37 -8.62
N LEU A 54 4.01 7.05 -8.48
CA LEU A 54 5.01 6.10 -7.97
C LEU A 54 6.01 5.69 -9.05
N THR A 55 5.54 5.52 -10.28
CA THR A 55 6.28 4.94 -11.39
C THR A 55 6.87 5.98 -12.31
N GLN A 56 7.24 7.15 -11.78
CA GLN A 56 7.71 8.36 -12.50
C GLN A 56 8.69 8.08 -13.64
N TYR A 57 9.46 6.99 -13.56
CA TYR A 57 10.39 6.56 -14.61
C TYR A 57 9.72 6.09 -15.92
N LEU A 58 8.43 5.74 -15.93
CA LEU A 58 7.70 5.34 -17.13
C LEU A 58 7.32 6.52 -18.02
N GLY A 59 7.40 7.76 -17.50
CA GLY A 59 7.16 8.98 -18.26
C GLY A 59 5.70 9.24 -18.63
N GLU A 60 4.75 8.41 -18.18
CA GLU A 60 3.32 8.68 -18.32
C GLU A 60 2.90 9.75 -17.33
N SER A 61 1.99 10.64 -17.74
CA SER A 61 1.45 11.69 -16.86
C SER A 61 -0.07 11.74 -16.83
N ASP A 62 -0.71 10.99 -17.73
CA ASP A 62 -2.15 10.97 -17.93
C ASP A 62 -2.72 9.53 -17.86
N PRO A 63 -3.88 9.32 -17.21
CA PRO A 63 -4.50 8.00 -17.13
C PRO A 63 -4.91 7.36 -18.45
N GLU A 64 -5.27 8.14 -19.48
CA GLU A 64 -5.58 7.58 -20.81
C GLU A 64 -4.31 7.11 -21.51
N GLU A 65 -3.24 7.92 -21.49
CA GLU A 65 -1.93 7.55 -22.04
C GLU A 65 -1.40 6.28 -21.37
N TRP A 66 -1.51 6.21 -20.04
CA TRP A 66 -1.18 5.03 -19.25
C TRP A 66 -1.91 3.80 -19.75
N ARG A 67 -3.25 3.83 -19.79
CA ARG A 67 -4.05 2.68 -20.23
C ARG A 67 -3.75 2.25 -21.66
N ALA A 68 -3.46 3.20 -22.55
CA ALA A 68 -3.06 2.89 -23.93
C ALA A 68 -1.71 2.17 -24.02
N ARG A 69 -0.79 2.46 -23.09
CA ARG A 69 0.54 1.84 -23.01
C ARG A 69 0.59 0.55 -22.23
N VAL A 70 -0.25 0.36 -21.23
CA VAL A 70 -0.23 -0.83 -20.37
C VAL A 70 -0.18 -2.16 -21.15
N PRO A 71 -0.97 -2.37 -22.23
CA PRO A 71 -0.89 -3.60 -23.02
C PRO A 71 0.46 -3.79 -23.75
N GLN A 72 1.20 -2.71 -23.96
CA GLN A 72 2.47 -2.68 -24.69
C GLN A 72 3.69 -2.74 -23.76
N TRP A 73 3.49 -2.66 -22.44
CA TRP A 73 4.59 -2.72 -21.49
C TRP A 73 5.37 -4.02 -21.63
N SER A 74 6.69 -3.90 -21.61
CA SER A 74 7.61 -5.01 -21.41
C SER A 74 7.42 -5.66 -20.04
N ASP A 75 7.89 -6.90 -19.89
CA ASP A 75 7.89 -7.56 -18.57
C ASP A 75 8.69 -6.79 -17.53
N ARG A 76 9.73 -6.07 -17.97
CA ARG A 76 10.52 -5.21 -17.09
C ARG A 76 9.66 -4.09 -16.50
N GLU A 77 8.84 -3.44 -17.33
CA GLU A 77 7.94 -2.38 -16.89
C GLU A 77 6.87 -2.93 -15.94
N ALA A 78 6.21 -4.02 -16.32
CA ALA A 78 5.22 -4.68 -15.47
C ALA A 78 5.81 -5.09 -14.10
N ARG A 79 7.01 -5.68 -14.08
CA ARG A 79 7.71 -6.05 -12.83
C ARG A 79 8.04 -4.84 -11.97
N PHE A 80 8.42 -3.72 -12.59
CA PHE A 80 8.70 -2.50 -11.85
C PHE A 80 7.42 -1.99 -11.16
N VAL A 81 6.30 -1.92 -11.90
CA VAL A 81 5.01 -1.51 -11.34
C VAL A 81 4.62 -2.39 -10.15
N ILE A 82 4.77 -3.72 -10.29
CA ILE A 82 4.55 -4.66 -9.18
C ILE A 82 5.43 -4.32 -7.96
N ASN A 83 6.72 -4.03 -8.17
CA ASN A 83 7.62 -3.69 -7.07
C ASN A 83 7.27 -2.37 -6.39
N CYS A 84 6.84 -1.35 -7.15
CA CYS A 84 6.33 -0.10 -6.58
C CYS A 84 5.08 -0.33 -5.73
N LEU A 85 4.13 -1.12 -6.24
CA LEU A 85 2.92 -1.48 -5.49
C LEU A 85 3.24 -2.29 -4.24
N ARG A 86 4.19 -3.23 -4.30
CA ARG A 86 4.68 -3.97 -3.13
C ARG A 86 5.26 -3.02 -2.09
N TRP A 87 6.15 -2.11 -2.50
CA TRP A 87 6.76 -1.16 -1.59
C TRP A 87 5.72 -0.27 -0.90
N GLU A 88 4.75 0.24 -1.64
CA GLU A 88 3.62 1.01 -1.08
C GLU A 88 2.80 0.19 -0.09
N TYR A 89 2.47 -1.05 -0.43
CA TYR A 89 1.72 -1.95 0.43
C TYR A 89 2.47 -2.20 1.76
N TYR A 90 3.74 -2.58 1.71
CA TYR A 90 4.55 -2.81 2.91
C TYR A 90 4.73 -1.52 3.72
N ARG A 91 4.96 -0.38 3.07
CA ARG A 91 5.07 0.92 3.77
C ARG A 91 3.78 1.26 4.52
N ALA A 92 2.62 1.07 3.89
CA ALA A 92 1.32 1.32 4.50
C ALA A 92 1.10 0.43 5.73
N ARG A 93 1.35 -0.88 5.61
CA ARG A 93 1.21 -1.82 6.73
C ARG A 93 2.16 -1.54 7.89
N THR A 94 3.43 -1.24 7.60
CA THR A 94 4.40 -0.87 8.65
C THR A 94 3.98 0.42 9.36
N THR A 95 3.47 1.40 8.61
CA THR A 95 2.98 2.66 9.20
C THR A 95 1.78 2.43 10.11
N GLU A 96 0.85 1.56 9.72
CA GLU A 96 -0.31 1.18 10.53
C GLU A 96 0.11 0.45 11.81
N ALA A 97 1.02 -0.53 11.71
CA ALA A 97 1.56 -1.23 12.87
C ALA A 97 2.21 -0.27 13.88
N LEU A 98 3.02 0.68 13.39
CA LEU A 98 3.66 1.69 14.26
C LEU A 98 2.65 2.63 14.94
N LYS A 99 1.54 2.96 14.27
CA LYS A 99 0.47 3.76 14.89
C LYS A 99 -0.23 2.98 16.00
N LEU A 100 -0.53 1.71 15.77
CA LEU A 100 -1.16 0.84 16.76
C LEU A 100 -0.25 0.70 18.00
N GLU A 101 1.05 0.47 17.80
CA GLU A 101 2.03 0.41 18.89
C GLU A 101 2.09 1.71 19.70
N ASP A 102 2.03 2.88 19.04
CA ASP A 102 2.02 4.18 19.71
C ASP A 102 0.72 4.40 20.52
N GLU A 103 -0.43 3.99 20.00
CA GLU A 103 -1.72 4.05 20.70
C GLU A 103 -1.77 3.13 21.91
N GLU A 104 -1.24 1.90 21.79
CA GLU A 104 -1.13 0.96 22.90
C GLU A 104 -0.19 1.48 24.00
N ARG A 105 0.94 2.07 23.61
CA ARG A 105 1.87 2.72 24.55
C ARG A 105 1.20 3.86 25.30
N LYS A 106 0.54 4.78 24.61
CA LYS A 106 -0.20 5.91 25.22
C LYS A 106 -1.29 5.42 26.17
N THR A 107 -2.00 4.37 25.81
CA THR A 107 -3.04 3.76 26.64
C THR A 107 -2.45 3.16 27.92
N ARG A 108 -1.29 2.49 27.82
CA ARG A 108 -0.57 1.95 28.98
C ARG A 108 -0.08 3.05 29.92
N GLU A 109 0.58 4.07 29.38
CA GLU A 109 1.08 5.21 30.16
C GLU A 109 -0.07 5.96 30.88
N THR A 110 -1.23 6.09 30.23
CA THR A 110 -2.41 6.72 30.84
C THR A 110 -2.92 5.89 32.03
N ARG A 111 -3.01 4.57 31.88
CA ARG A 111 -3.43 3.66 32.95
C ARG A 111 -2.45 3.64 34.13
N GLU A 112 -1.14 3.68 33.85
CA GLU A 112 -0.11 3.74 34.90
C GLU A 112 -0.21 5.05 35.71
N ARG A 113 -0.40 6.19 35.04
CA ARG A 113 -0.62 7.49 35.72
C ARG A 113 -1.90 7.53 36.54
N GLU A 114 -2.98 6.93 36.05
CA GLU A 114 -4.25 6.83 36.79
C GLU A 114 -4.12 5.93 38.04
N GLN A 115 -3.32 4.87 37.97
CA GLN A 115 -3.03 4.01 39.13
C GLN A 115 -2.14 4.70 40.15
N GLU A 116 -1.10 5.43 39.71
CA GLU A 116 -0.21 6.19 40.60
C GLU A 116 -1.00 7.25 41.39
N GLN A 117 -1.90 7.99 40.74
CA GLN A 117 -2.76 9.00 41.39
C GLN A 117 -3.79 8.42 42.37
N GLN A 118 -4.19 7.15 42.23
CA GLN A 118 -5.10 6.49 43.18
C GLN A 118 -4.37 5.92 44.41
N THR A 119 -3.05 5.76 44.34
CA THR A 119 -2.23 5.24 45.44
C THR A 119 -1.57 6.32 46.31
N GLU A 120 -1.64 7.60 45.93
CA GLU A 120 -1.18 8.69 46.79
C GLU A 120 -2.16 8.90 47.96
N PRO A 121 -1.72 8.76 49.23
CA PRO A 121 -2.57 9.04 50.37
C PRO A 121 -2.89 10.54 50.45
N PRO A 122 -4.08 10.94 50.92
CA PRO A 122 -4.41 12.36 51.05
C PRO A 122 -3.40 13.04 51.99
N GLU A 123 -2.77 14.11 51.51
CA GLU A 123 -1.93 14.98 52.34
C GLU A 123 -2.75 15.43 53.56
N SER A 124 -2.23 15.09 54.74
CA SER A 124 -2.86 15.30 56.05
C SER A 124 -2.81 16.75 56.52
#